data_AF-A0A8I3A293-F1
#
_entry.id   AF-A0A8I3A293-F1
#
_cell.length_a   1.000
_cell.length_b   1.000
_cell.length_c   1.000
_cell.angle_alpha   90.00
_cell.angle_beta   90.00
_cell.angle_gamma   90.00
#
_symmetry.space_group_name_H-M   'P 1'
#
loop_
_entity.id
_entity.type
_entity.pdbx_description
1 polymer ?
#
loop_
_entity_poly.entity_id
_entity_poly.type
_entity_poly.pdbx_seq_one_letter_code
_entity_poly.pdbx_strand_id
1 'polypeptide(L)'
;MLHHHQASAAHSMQGQIEKVTAAEPDPRIIGNLALFLSVNIMESAYGRWHAHLQGAKALIDFWRHTDLDLPRSCGFGYFNLVMADIYSTTTSPSKHLSPSTVSYHSTYLDEIDRLQIFSFDSFTPVPKEMIITAISVNIHRARATNDTLEICEGIETSASGILEYARAFSPAIWAVEAMAALAETNPSPTPNPLRDVNNLDSWTALAQSFQSATVLYLIWSIPPDERVGGTEAGTWAAARSWAYATLTTAIHDLFERRQKKGSHYKFILWSMLMAGLEAIVLSDHAELGTHTG
;
A
#
# COMPACT_ATOMS: atom_id res chain seq x y z
N MET A 1 13.18 22.08 13.17
CA MET A 1 14.09 21.57 12.14
C MET A 1 13.34 21.25 10.85
N LEU A 2 12.27 20.44 10.88
CA LEU A 2 11.45 20.10 9.71
C LEU A 2 10.86 21.33 8.98
N HIS A 3 10.18 22.23 9.68
CA HIS A 3 9.61 23.46 9.07
C HIS A 3 10.66 24.37 8.41
N HIS A 4 11.90 24.38 8.92
CA HIS A 4 12.99 25.13 8.30
C HIS A 4 13.43 24.51 6.96
N HIS A 5 13.52 23.17 6.91
CA HIS A 5 13.77 22.45 5.66
C HIS A 5 12.62 22.59 4.66
N GLN A 6 11.36 22.56 5.12
CA GLN A 6 10.19 22.77 4.26
C GLN A 6 10.15 24.18 3.68
N ALA A 7 10.39 25.22 4.49
CA ALA A 7 10.44 26.60 4.00
C ALA A 7 11.59 26.81 2.99
N SER A 8 12.76 26.22 3.27
CA SER A 8 13.91 26.27 2.35
C SER A 8 13.64 25.53 1.05
N ALA A 9 12.97 24.36 1.11
CA ALA A 9 12.55 23.60 -0.06
C ALA A 9 11.51 24.36 -0.89
N ALA A 10 10.53 25.00 -0.25
CA ALA A 10 9.52 25.82 -0.92
C ALA A 10 10.17 27.00 -1.69
N HIS A 11 11.09 27.72 -1.05
CA HIS A 11 11.84 28.79 -1.73
C HIS A 11 12.68 28.27 -2.89
N SER A 12 13.35 27.12 -2.72
CA SER A 12 14.15 26.51 -3.79
C SER A 12 13.29 26.07 -4.98
N MET A 13 12.15 25.43 -4.72
CA MET A 13 11.21 24.99 -5.77
C MET A 13 10.59 26.19 -6.50
N GLN A 14 10.23 27.27 -5.80
CA GLN A 14 9.72 28.48 -6.45
C GLN A 14 10.71 29.00 -7.50
N GLY A 15 11.99 29.12 -7.12
CA GLY A 15 13.04 29.54 -8.05
C GLY A 15 13.35 28.54 -9.17
N GLN A 16 12.97 27.27 -9.03
CA GLN A 16 13.03 26.27 -10.10
C GLN A 16 11.85 26.40 -11.06
N ILE A 17 10.62 26.57 -10.55
CA ILE A 17 9.39 26.73 -11.34
C ILE A 17 9.46 27.97 -12.23
N GLU A 18 9.94 29.10 -11.70
CA GLU A 18 10.11 30.34 -12.48
C GLU A 18 11.06 30.17 -13.69
N LYS A 19 11.96 29.19 -13.64
CA LYS A 19 12.88 28.86 -14.73
C LYS A 19 12.29 27.87 -15.75
N VAL A 20 11.34 27.03 -15.32
CA VAL A 20 10.61 26.11 -16.20
C VAL A 20 9.75 26.86 -17.22
N THR A 21 9.23 28.03 -16.87
CA THR A 21 8.50 28.88 -17.84
C THR A 21 9.37 29.40 -18.98
N ALA A 22 10.70 29.23 -18.93
CA ALA A 22 11.66 29.74 -19.92
C ALA A 22 12.45 28.64 -20.68
N ALA A 23 12.37 27.37 -20.28
CA ALA A 23 13.10 26.24 -20.88
C ALA A 23 12.33 24.91 -20.66
N GLU A 24 12.73 23.81 -21.33
CA GLU A 24 12.14 22.48 -21.05
C GLU A 24 12.28 22.13 -19.55
N PRO A 25 11.23 21.57 -18.90
CA PRO A 25 11.25 21.33 -17.46
C PRO A 25 12.33 20.32 -17.07
N ASP A 26 13.19 20.66 -16.09
CA ASP A 26 14.09 19.66 -15.48
C ASP A 26 13.23 18.59 -14.79
N PRO A 27 13.31 17.30 -15.20
CA PRO A 27 12.49 16.22 -14.63
C PRO A 27 12.64 16.07 -13.10
N ARG A 28 13.78 16.53 -12.54
CA ARG A 28 14.04 16.51 -11.10
C ARG A 28 13.11 17.43 -10.30
N ILE A 29 12.56 18.47 -10.92
CA ILE A 29 11.58 19.36 -10.29
C ILE A 29 10.33 18.57 -9.91
N ILE A 30 9.91 17.65 -10.77
CA ILE A 30 8.72 16.84 -10.53
C ILE A 30 8.94 15.85 -9.38
N GLY A 31 10.13 15.22 -9.31
CA GLY A 31 10.52 14.40 -8.16
C GLY A 31 10.57 15.17 -6.84
N ASN A 32 11.09 16.39 -6.84
CA ASN A 32 11.12 17.26 -5.66
C ASN A 32 9.71 17.68 -5.21
N LEU A 33 8.84 18.03 -6.17
CA LEU A 33 7.43 18.35 -5.90
C LEU A 33 6.69 17.15 -5.31
N ALA A 34 6.90 15.95 -5.87
CA ALA A 34 6.29 14.72 -5.38
C ALA A 34 6.73 14.41 -3.93
N LEU A 35 8.02 14.56 -3.63
CA LEU A 35 8.54 14.40 -2.26
C LEU A 35 7.98 15.46 -1.31
N PHE A 36 7.93 16.72 -1.73
CA PHE A 36 7.36 17.80 -0.93
C PHE A 36 5.90 17.55 -0.60
N LEU A 37 5.09 17.17 -1.59
CA LEU A 37 3.68 16.83 -1.39
C LEU A 37 3.51 15.62 -0.48
N SER A 38 4.36 14.59 -0.62
CA SER A 38 4.34 13.42 0.27
C SER A 38 4.52 13.81 1.73
N VAL A 39 5.49 14.70 2.03
CA VAL A 39 5.71 15.22 3.39
C VAL A 39 4.49 16.01 3.89
N ASN A 40 3.91 16.86 3.05
CA ASN A 40 2.72 17.64 3.42
C ASN A 40 1.49 16.77 3.66
N ILE A 41 1.30 15.69 2.88
CA ILE A 41 0.22 14.72 3.10
C ILE A 41 0.40 14.02 4.46
N MET A 42 1.62 13.60 4.79
CA MET A 42 1.94 12.98 6.08
C MET A 42 1.68 13.93 7.27
N GLU A 43 2.05 15.22 7.17
CA GLU A 43 1.76 16.21 8.21
C GLU A 43 0.28 16.60 8.28
N SER A 44 -0.44 16.54 7.15
CA SER A 44 -1.84 16.94 7.04
C SER A 44 -2.82 15.88 7.51
N ALA A 45 -2.40 14.88 8.30
CA ALA A 45 -3.29 13.85 8.85
C ALA A 45 -4.52 14.41 9.59
N TYR A 46 -4.42 15.65 10.10
CA TYR A 46 -5.51 16.40 10.75
C TYR A 46 -5.92 17.68 10.00
N GLY A 47 -5.39 17.92 8.80
CA GLY A 47 -5.60 19.11 7.98
C GLY A 47 -6.35 18.83 6.67
N ARG A 48 -6.38 19.81 5.76
CA ARG A 48 -6.99 19.67 4.41
C ARG A 48 -6.07 18.89 3.46
N TRP A 49 -5.77 17.64 3.79
CA TRP A 49 -4.90 16.76 2.99
C TRP A 49 -5.40 16.52 1.56
N HIS A 50 -6.71 16.65 1.33
CA HIS A 50 -7.32 16.44 0.02
C HIS A 50 -6.73 17.33 -1.08
N ALA A 51 -6.42 18.60 -0.79
CA ALA A 51 -5.83 19.49 -1.80
C ALA A 51 -4.41 19.05 -2.20
N HIS A 52 -3.62 18.53 -1.25
CA HIS A 52 -2.29 17.98 -1.52
C HIS A 52 -2.39 16.68 -2.33
N LEU A 53 -3.39 15.83 -2.04
CA LEU A 53 -3.65 14.63 -2.83
C LEU A 53 -4.07 14.97 -4.27
N GLN A 54 -4.95 15.96 -4.47
CA GLN A 54 -5.33 16.40 -5.81
C GLN A 54 -4.14 16.95 -6.60
N GLY A 55 -3.28 17.74 -5.94
CA GLY A 55 -2.02 18.20 -6.54
C GLY A 55 -1.10 17.03 -6.93
N ALA A 56 -0.99 16.02 -6.07
CA ALA A 56 -0.22 14.80 -6.36
C ALA A 56 -0.77 14.03 -7.57
N LYS A 57 -2.09 13.89 -7.68
CA LYS A 57 -2.76 13.25 -8.81
C LYS A 57 -2.51 14.00 -10.12
N ALA A 58 -2.61 15.33 -10.10
CA ALA A 58 -2.29 16.15 -11.27
C ALA A 58 -0.83 15.99 -11.73
N LEU A 59 0.12 15.79 -10.82
CA LEU A 59 1.52 15.51 -11.18
C LEU A 59 1.70 14.13 -11.82
N ILE A 60 0.99 13.12 -11.32
CA ILE A 60 0.99 11.77 -11.92
C ILE A 60 0.40 11.83 -13.33
N ASP A 61 -0.73 12.51 -13.50
CA ASP A 61 -1.35 12.71 -14.81
C ASP A 61 -0.43 13.46 -15.76
N PHE A 62 0.22 14.54 -15.30
CA PHE A 62 1.21 15.26 -16.10
C PHE A 62 2.33 14.33 -16.56
N TRP A 63 2.93 13.56 -15.65
CA TRP A 63 4.04 12.68 -15.97
C TRP A 63 3.66 11.59 -16.99
N ARG A 64 2.49 10.98 -16.85
CA ARG A 64 2.00 9.96 -17.78
C ARG A 64 1.97 10.45 -19.22
N HIS A 65 1.63 11.72 -19.43
CA HIS A 65 1.51 12.32 -20.77
C HIS A 65 2.82 12.93 -21.27
N THR A 66 3.92 12.76 -20.54
CA THR A 66 5.25 13.19 -20.97
C THR A 66 6.09 11.99 -21.36
N ASP A 67 6.78 12.08 -22.50
CA ASP A 67 7.85 11.13 -22.90
C ASP A 67 9.13 11.32 -22.06
N LEU A 68 9.02 11.93 -20.88
CA LEU A 68 10.14 12.22 -20.01
C LEU A 68 10.55 10.95 -19.27
N ASP A 69 11.74 10.46 -19.59
CA ASP A 69 12.46 9.49 -18.75
C ASP A 69 12.78 10.16 -17.41
N LEU A 70 11.94 9.92 -16.41
CA LEU A 70 12.20 10.39 -15.05
C LEU A 70 13.45 9.68 -14.52
N PRO A 71 14.40 10.43 -13.95
CA PRO A 71 15.50 9.83 -13.20
C PRO A 71 14.95 8.91 -12.11
N ARG A 72 15.57 7.74 -11.89
CA ARG A 72 15.22 6.80 -10.81
C ARG A 72 15.06 7.47 -9.44
N SER A 73 15.82 8.54 -9.17
CA SER A 73 15.72 9.33 -7.94
C SER A 73 14.35 9.97 -7.70
N CYS A 74 13.54 10.14 -8.75
CA CYS A 74 12.20 10.72 -8.63
C CYS A 74 11.17 9.69 -8.19
N GLY A 75 11.40 8.40 -8.48
CA GLY A 75 10.46 7.31 -8.19
C GLY A 75 9.94 7.38 -6.76
N PHE A 76 10.85 7.53 -5.78
CA PHE A 76 10.52 7.49 -4.34
C PHE A 76 9.36 8.40 -3.94
N GLY A 77 9.36 9.66 -4.42
CA GLY A 77 8.27 10.59 -4.14
C GLY A 77 6.94 10.09 -4.70
N TYR A 78 6.93 9.63 -5.95
CA TYR A 78 5.73 9.11 -6.60
C TYR A 78 5.17 7.87 -5.95
N PHE A 79 6.03 6.90 -5.63
CA PHE A 79 5.60 5.68 -4.97
C PHE A 79 4.91 5.99 -3.64
N ASN A 80 5.46 6.90 -2.83
CA ASN A 80 4.82 7.29 -1.57
C ASN A 80 3.45 7.95 -1.79
N LEU A 81 3.29 8.77 -2.83
CA LEU A 81 1.99 9.37 -3.20
C LEU A 81 0.98 8.32 -3.63
N VAL A 82 1.39 7.39 -4.49
CA VAL A 82 0.56 6.28 -4.96
C VAL A 82 0.12 5.40 -3.78
N MET A 83 1.06 5.04 -2.91
CA MET A 83 0.76 4.24 -1.71
C MET A 83 -0.18 4.98 -0.75
N ALA A 84 -0.03 6.30 -0.58
CA ALA A 84 -0.94 7.09 0.23
C ALA A 84 -2.39 7.08 -0.33
N ASP A 85 -2.57 7.21 -1.65
CA ASP A 85 -3.90 7.14 -2.27
C ASP A 85 -4.50 5.73 -2.17
N ILE A 86 -3.71 4.69 -2.47
CA ILE A 86 -4.16 3.29 -2.40
C ILE A 86 -4.63 2.94 -0.98
N TYR A 87 -3.80 3.20 0.03
CA TYR A 87 -4.10 2.79 1.40
C TYR A 87 -5.13 3.70 2.08
N SER A 88 -5.21 4.99 1.74
CA SER A 88 -6.32 5.85 2.22
C SER A 88 -7.67 5.44 1.63
N THR A 89 -7.68 4.85 0.43
CA THR A 89 -8.90 4.30 -0.18
C THR A 89 -9.43 3.10 0.62
N THR A 90 -8.54 2.30 1.24
CA THR A 90 -8.95 1.11 2.02
C THR A 90 -9.85 1.43 3.21
N THR A 91 -9.73 2.62 3.78
CA THR A 91 -10.54 3.08 4.92
C THR A 91 -11.67 4.03 4.52
N SER A 92 -11.74 4.42 3.25
CA SER A 92 -12.80 5.29 2.73
C SER A 92 -14.09 4.50 2.52
N PRO A 93 -15.29 4.98 2.93
CA PRO A 93 -16.55 4.28 2.67
C PRO A 93 -16.79 4.06 1.17
N SER A 94 -17.27 2.87 0.77
CA SER A 94 -17.46 2.51 -0.66
C SER A 94 -18.39 3.48 -1.40
N LYS A 95 -19.37 4.07 -0.71
CA LYS A 95 -20.27 5.11 -1.24
C LYS A 95 -19.60 6.45 -1.57
N HIS A 96 -18.37 6.67 -1.10
CA HIS A 96 -17.58 7.89 -1.40
C HIS A 96 -16.55 7.63 -2.49
N LEU A 97 -16.44 6.39 -2.99
CA LEU A 97 -15.55 6.06 -4.09
C LEU A 97 -16.21 6.50 -5.39
N SER A 98 -15.50 7.34 -6.13
CA SER A 98 -16.00 7.97 -7.35
C SER A 98 -15.41 7.29 -8.59
N PRO A 99 -15.94 7.57 -9.80
CA PRO A 99 -15.30 7.12 -11.04
C PRO A 99 -13.83 7.53 -11.18
N SER A 100 -13.46 8.68 -10.62
CA SER A 100 -12.05 9.11 -10.60
C SER A 100 -11.18 8.16 -9.78
N THR A 101 -11.70 7.56 -8.71
CA THR A 101 -10.98 6.56 -7.91
C THR A 101 -10.59 5.38 -8.77
N VAL A 102 -11.53 4.82 -9.54
CA VAL A 102 -11.24 3.70 -10.45
C VAL A 102 -10.23 4.09 -11.50
N SER A 103 -10.41 5.25 -12.15
CA SER A 103 -9.47 5.74 -13.17
C SER A 103 -8.04 5.87 -12.66
N TYR A 104 -7.84 6.43 -11.47
CA TYR A 104 -6.51 6.57 -10.86
C TYR A 104 -5.92 5.22 -10.46
N HIS A 105 -6.74 4.33 -9.89
CA HIS A 105 -6.31 2.99 -9.47
C HIS A 105 -5.92 2.12 -10.66
N SER A 106 -6.64 2.21 -11.79
CA SER A 106 -6.21 1.61 -13.06
C SER A 106 -4.89 2.19 -13.55
N THR A 107 -4.73 3.52 -13.51
CA THR A 107 -3.46 4.17 -13.88
C THR A 107 -2.30 3.66 -13.01
N TYR A 108 -2.52 3.42 -11.71
CA TYR A 108 -1.48 2.89 -10.83
C TYR A 108 -1.05 1.48 -11.23
N LEU A 109 -1.94 0.65 -11.77
CA LEU A 109 -1.59 -0.68 -12.26
C LEU A 109 -0.72 -0.64 -13.51
N ASP A 110 -0.97 0.31 -14.42
CA ASP A 110 -0.15 0.50 -15.62
C ASP A 110 1.26 1.00 -15.26
N GLU A 111 1.36 1.80 -14.20
CA GLU A 111 2.59 2.48 -13.80
C GLU A 111 3.40 1.73 -12.74
N ILE A 112 2.83 0.74 -12.04
CA ILE A 112 3.51 0.09 -10.89
C ILE A 112 4.85 -0.56 -11.28
N ASP A 113 4.96 -1.07 -12.51
CA ASP A 113 6.21 -1.58 -13.07
C ASP A 113 7.20 -0.47 -13.45
N ARG A 114 6.68 0.67 -13.92
CA ARG A 114 7.48 1.85 -14.27
C ARG A 114 8.03 2.58 -13.06
N LEU A 115 7.37 2.48 -11.90
CA LEU A 115 7.84 3.13 -10.67
C LEU A 115 9.23 2.62 -10.23
N GLN A 116 9.68 1.44 -10.71
CA GLN A 116 11.04 0.87 -10.49
C GLN A 116 11.51 0.91 -9.03
N ILE A 117 10.59 1.03 -8.07
CA ILE A 117 10.93 1.08 -6.66
C ILE A 117 11.00 -0.34 -6.17
N PHE A 118 12.21 -0.78 -5.88
CA PHE A 118 12.40 -1.79 -4.86
C PHE A 118 11.79 -1.23 -3.59
N SER A 119 10.68 -1.81 -3.14
CA SER A 119 9.89 -1.35 -1.98
C SER A 119 10.74 -1.13 -0.72
N PHE A 120 11.98 -1.64 -0.69
CA PHE A 120 12.99 -1.48 0.36
C PHE A 120 13.65 -0.11 0.43
N ASP A 121 13.69 0.64 -0.67
CA ASP A 121 14.12 2.04 -0.66
C ASP A 121 12.95 2.98 -0.29
N SER A 122 11.76 2.43 -0.02
CA SER A 122 10.56 3.17 0.37
C SER A 122 10.30 3.12 1.90
N PHE A 123 9.41 3.99 2.38
CA PHE A 123 8.92 3.90 3.76
C PHE A 123 7.95 2.72 3.98
N THR A 124 7.55 2.01 2.92
CA THR A 124 6.53 0.96 2.95
C THR A 124 6.96 -0.22 2.08
N PRO A 125 7.79 -1.15 2.60
CA PRO A 125 8.23 -2.35 1.91
C PRO A 125 7.09 -3.37 1.73
N VAL A 126 6.11 -3.02 0.90
CA VAL A 126 4.94 -3.82 0.57
C VAL A 126 5.24 -4.64 -0.68
N PRO A 127 4.96 -5.96 -0.70
CA PRO A 127 5.04 -6.75 -1.91
C PRO A 127 4.14 -6.20 -3.02
N LYS A 128 4.66 -6.15 -4.26
CA LYS A 128 3.95 -5.59 -5.42
C LYS A 128 2.59 -6.26 -5.62
N GLU A 129 2.53 -7.58 -5.46
CA GLU A 129 1.33 -8.39 -5.56
C GLU A 129 0.26 -7.93 -4.56
N MET A 130 0.67 -7.51 -3.36
CA MET A 130 -0.27 -7.01 -2.35
C MET A 130 -0.75 -5.60 -2.66
N ILE A 131 0.08 -4.77 -3.31
CA ILE A 131 -0.34 -3.47 -3.83
C ILE A 131 -1.39 -3.67 -4.93
N ILE A 132 -1.11 -4.55 -5.91
CA ILE A 132 -2.05 -4.91 -6.98
C ILE A 132 -3.36 -5.43 -6.39
N THR A 133 -3.27 -6.35 -5.42
CA THR A 133 -4.45 -6.90 -4.75
C THR A 133 -5.26 -5.81 -4.06
N ALA A 134 -4.62 -4.90 -3.30
CA ALA A 134 -5.31 -3.79 -2.64
C ALA A 134 -6.00 -2.86 -3.64
N ILE A 135 -5.35 -2.57 -4.78
CA ILE A 135 -5.95 -1.81 -5.89
C ILE A 135 -7.18 -2.54 -6.44
N SER A 136 -7.08 -3.83 -6.75
CA SER A 136 -8.21 -4.62 -7.26
C SER A 136 -9.38 -4.63 -6.28
N VAL A 137 -9.14 -4.74 -4.98
CA VAL A 137 -10.19 -4.63 -3.95
C VAL A 137 -10.81 -3.24 -3.95
N ASN A 138 -10.02 -2.17 -4.03
CA ASN A 138 -10.54 -0.79 -4.11
C ASN A 138 -11.45 -0.58 -5.33
N ILE A 139 -11.05 -1.10 -6.50
CA ILE A 139 -11.86 -1.05 -7.73
C ILE A 139 -13.14 -1.87 -7.55
N HIS A 140 -13.04 -3.09 -7.01
CA HIS A 140 -14.17 -3.96 -6.72
C HIS A 140 -15.22 -3.25 -5.83
N ARG A 141 -14.76 -2.62 -4.74
CA ARG A 141 -15.61 -1.83 -3.82
C ARG A 141 -16.28 -0.66 -4.50
N ALA A 142 -15.57 0.05 -5.38
CA ALA A 142 -16.11 1.19 -6.11
C ALA A 142 -17.17 0.77 -7.14
N ARG A 143 -16.98 -0.38 -7.79
CA ARG A 143 -17.95 -0.96 -8.74
C ARG A 143 -19.21 -1.47 -8.06
N ALA A 144 -19.09 -2.05 -6.88
CA ALA A 144 -20.24 -2.52 -6.10
C ALA A 144 -21.23 -1.39 -5.71
N THR A 145 -20.81 -0.13 -5.76
CA THR A 145 -21.64 1.04 -5.40
C THR A 145 -21.97 1.96 -6.58
N ASN A 146 -21.40 1.72 -7.77
CA ASN A 146 -21.58 2.59 -8.93
C ASN A 146 -21.81 1.76 -10.21
N ASP A 147 -23.08 1.63 -10.61
CA ASP A 147 -23.51 0.83 -11.77
C ASP A 147 -23.00 1.34 -13.13
N THR A 148 -22.42 2.54 -13.19
CA THR A 148 -21.99 3.21 -14.42
C THR A 148 -20.50 3.13 -14.70
N LEU A 149 -19.73 2.36 -13.91
CA LEU A 149 -18.28 2.26 -14.08
C LEU A 149 -17.92 1.30 -15.21
N GLU A 150 -17.11 1.78 -16.17
CA GLU A 150 -16.60 0.95 -17.26
C GLU A 150 -15.74 -0.21 -16.75
N ILE A 151 -15.79 -1.32 -17.49
CA ILE A 151 -14.96 -2.50 -17.25
C ILE A 151 -13.54 -2.15 -17.69
N CYS A 152 -12.64 -1.98 -16.74
CA CYS A 152 -11.21 -1.94 -17.01
C CYS A 152 -10.76 -3.34 -17.46
N GLU A 153 -10.39 -3.48 -18.73
CA GLU A 153 -9.85 -4.72 -19.29
C GLU A 153 -8.51 -5.09 -18.62
N GLY A 154 -8.26 -6.39 -18.44
CA GLY A 154 -6.97 -6.91 -17.94
C GLY A 154 -6.80 -6.95 -16.42
N ILE A 155 -7.78 -6.49 -15.63
CA ILE A 155 -7.72 -6.50 -14.15
C ILE A 155 -8.75 -7.50 -13.61
N GLU A 156 -8.26 -8.46 -12.82
CA GLU A 156 -9.15 -9.36 -12.07
C GLU A 156 -9.92 -8.55 -11.02
N THR A 157 -11.25 -8.59 -11.13
CA THR A 157 -12.16 -7.81 -10.28
C THR A 157 -13.26 -8.64 -9.64
N SER A 158 -13.32 -9.94 -9.92
CA SER A 158 -14.10 -10.88 -9.12
C SER A 158 -13.42 -11.06 -7.76
N ALA A 159 -14.21 -11.13 -6.70
CA ALA A 159 -13.67 -11.34 -5.36
C ALA A 159 -12.85 -12.64 -5.29
N SER A 160 -13.37 -13.74 -5.86
CA SER A 160 -12.72 -15.05 -5.87
C SER A 160 -11.37 -15.01 -6.61
N GLY A 161 -11.29 -14.38 -7.77
CA GLY A 161 -10.03 -14.23 -8.51
C GLY A 161 -9.01 -13.37 -7.77
N ILE A 162 -9.46 -12.29 -7.10
CA ILE A 162 -8.58 -11.47 -6.24
C ILE A 162 -8.03 -12.31 -5.08
N LEU A 163 -8.86 -13.15 -4.45
CA LEU A 163 -8.43 -14.05 -3.38
C LEU A 163 -7.38 -15.06 -3.88
N GLU A 164 -7.62 -15.68 -5.03
CA GLU A 164 -6.70 -16.65 -5.63
C GLU A 164 -5.35 -16.00 -5.94
N TYR A 165 -5.35 -14.82 -6.56
CA TYR A 165 -4.14 -14.05 -6.81
C TYR A 165 -3.36 -13.75 -5.51
N ALA A 166 -4.06 -13.28 -4.47
CA ALA A 166 -3.44 -12.98 -3.19
C ALA A 166 -2.85 -14.23 -2.51
N ARG A 167 -3.47 -15.40 -2.67
CA ARG A 167 -3.00 -16.68 -2.08
C ARG A 167 -1.91 -17.35 -2.90
N ALA A 168 -1.84 -17.09 -4.20
CA ALA A 168 -0.77 -17.58 -5.07
C ALA A 168 0.58 -16.90 -4.76
N PHE A 169 0.56 -15.69 -4.23
CA PHE A 169 1.76 -15.00 -3.75
C PHE A 169 2.48 -15.82 -2.67
N SER A 170 3.81 -15.94 -2.80
CA SER A 170 4.67 -16.64 -1.85
C SER A 170 5.52 -15.65 -1.04
N PRO A 171 5.18 -15.42 0.25
CA PRO A 171 5.96 -14.55 1.13
C PRO A 171 7.43 -14.96 1.24
N ALA A 172 7.72 -16.26 1.21
CA ALA A 172 9.08 -16.78 1.34
C ALA A 172 9.93 -16.49 0.11
N ILE A 173 9.37 -16.66 -1.10
CA ILE A 173 10.08 -16.35 -2.35
C ILE A 173 10.37 -14.85 -2.42
N TRP A 174 9.36 -14.02 -2.17
CA TRP A 174 9.52 -12.57 -2.12
C TRP A 174 10.57 -12.15 -1.09
N ALA A 175 10.61 -12.78 0.10
CA ALA A 175 11.59 -12.46 1.12
C ALA A 175 13.04 -12.76 0.69
N VAL A 176 13.26 -13.83 -0.08
CA VAL A 176 14.58 -14.13 -0.65
C VAL A 176 15.00 -13.07 -1.66
N GLU A 177 14.10 -12.73 -2.59
CA GLU A 177 14.34 -11.70 -3.61
C GLU A 177 14.58 -10.32 -2.96
N ALA A 178 13.81 -10.00 -1.92
CA ALA A 178 13.95 -8.79 -1.13
C ALA A 178 15.34 -8.63 -0.52
N MET A 179 15.83 -9.70 0.12
CA MET A 179 17.14 -9.71 0.73
C MET A 179 18.27 -9.63 -0.30
N ALA A 180 18.10 -10.30 -1.46
CA ALA A 180 19.06 -10.25 -2.55
C ALA A 180 19.17 -8.82 -3.12
N ALA A 181 18.03 -8.19 -3.42
CA ALA A 181 17.99 -6.80 -3.91
C ALA A 181 18.62 -5.82 -2.92
N LEU A 182 18.34 -5.97 -1.61
CA LEU A 182 18.96 -5.14 -0.57
C LEU A 182 20.48 -5.37 -0.44
N ALA A 183 20.96 -6.59 -0.74
CA ALA A 183 22.38 -6.90 -0.74
C ALA A 183 23.12 -6.19 -1.88
N GLU A 184 22.48 -6.08 -3.05
CA GLU A 184 23.02 -5.40 -4.22
C GLU A 184 23.05 -3.87 -4.06
N THR A 185 21.99 -3.27 -3.52
CA THR A 185 21.88 -1.81 -3.38
C THR A 185 22.70 -1.24 -2.23
N ASN A 186 22.94 -2.04 -1.18
CA ASN A 186 23.72 -1.63 -0.02
C ASN A 186 24.76 -2.71 0.33
N PRO A 187 25.86 -2.81 -0.44
CA PRO A 187 26.93 -3.74 -0.18
C PRO A 187 27.70 -3.28 1.07
N SER A 188 27.30 -3.77 2.24
CA SER A 188 28.01 -3.48 3.47
C SER A 188 29.28 -4.34 3.54
N PRO A 189 30.48 -3.75 3.65
CA PRO A 189 31.74 -4.49 3.72
C PRO A 189 31.96 -5.15 5.09
N THR A 190 31.08 -4.92 6.06
CA THR A 190 31.15 -5.47 7.41
C THR A 190 29.87 -6.21 7.79
N PRO A 191 29.94 -7.26 8.62
CA PRO A 191 28.75 -7.91 9.18
C PRO A 191 27.89 -6.85 9.89
N ASN A 192 26.66 -6.66 9.42
CA ASN A 192 25.73 -5.70 10.00
C ASN A 192 24.79 -6.45 10.96
N PRO A 193 24.87 -6.22 12.29
CA PRO A 193 24.00 -6.88 13.26
C PRO A 193 22.51 -6.67 13.01
N LEU A 194 22.13 -5.60 12.29
CA LEU A 194 20.75 -5.35 11.88
C LEU A 194 20.28 -6.30 10.76
N ARG A 195 21.18 -6.79 9.91
CA ARG A 195 20.87 -7.84 8.91
C ARG A 195 20.61 -9.18 9.57
N ASP A 196 21.31 -9.50 10.65
CA ASP A 196 21.11 -10.75 11.39
C ASP A 196 19.73 -10.80 12.08
N VAL A 197 19.20 -9.65 12.47
CA VAL A 197 17.88 -9.53 13.10
C VAL A 197 16.76 -9.38 12.06
N ASN A 198 16.97 -8.59 11.00
CA ASN A 198 16.09 -8.53 9.83
C ASN A 198 16.46 -9.63 8.81
N ASN A 199 16.56 -10.86 9.32
CA ASN A 199 16.86 -12.05 8.52
C ASN A 199 15.65 -12.49 7.67
N LEU A 200 15.81 -13.59 6.95
CA LEU A 200 14.80 -14.13 6.04
C LEU A 200 13.43 -14.32 6.70
N ASP A 201 13.41 -14.78 7.94
CA ASP A 201 12.15 -14.98 8.67
C ASP A 201 11.46 -13.63 8.96
N SER A 202 12.22 -12.58 9.28
CA SER A 202 11.67 -11.24 9.52
C SER A 202 11.07 -10.64 8.24
N TRP A 203 11.69 -10.90 7.08
CA TRP A 203 11.15 -10.51 5.77
C TRP A 203 9.91 -11.32 5.40
N THR A 204 9.93 -12.62 5.70
CA THR A 204 8.80 -13.51 5.46
C THR A 204 7.60 -13.10 6.31
N ALA A 205 7.80 -12.80 7.60
CA ALA A 205 6.75 -12.33 8.50
C ALA A 205 6.17 -10.98 8.04
N LEU A 206 7.03 -10.06 7.56
CA LEU A 206 6.58 -8.80 6.98
C LEU A 206 5.66 -9.04 5.77
N ALA A 207 6.07 -9.87 4.81
CA ALA A 207 5.26 -10.20 3.64
C ALA A 207 3.97 -10.94 3.99
N GLN A 208 4.01 -11.89 4.92
CA GLN A 208 2.85 -12.59 5.44
C GLN A 208 1.85 -11.64 6.09
N SER A 209 2.32 -10.61 6.80
CA SER A 209 1.45 -9.60 7.40
C SER A 209 0.66 -8.84 6.34
N PHE A 210 1.29 -8.41 5.24
CA PHE A 210 0.60 -7.72 4.16
C PHE A 210 -0.34 -8.65 3.39
N GLN A 211 0.07 -9.89 3.13
CA GLN A 211 -0.77 -10.89 2.48
C GLN A 211 -2.06 -11.13 3.26
N SER A 212 -1.90 -11.44 4.54
CA SER A 212 -3.01 -11.80 5.40
C SER A 212 -3.94 -10.59 5.63
N ALA A 213 -3.38 -9.40 5.84
CA ALA A 213 -4.17 -8.18 5.99
C ALA A 213 -4.95 -7.83 4.70
N THR A 214 -4.37 -8.05 3.53
CA THR A 214 -5.05 -7.79 2.25
C THR A 214 -6.16 -8.80 1.97
N VAL A 215 -5.97 -10.06 2.34
CA VAL A 215 -7.04 -11.07 2.28
C VAL A 215 -8.18 -10.73 3.22
N LEU A 216 -7.89 -10.32 4.46
CA LEU A 216 -8.94 -9.82 5.37
C LEU A 216 -9.63 -8.61 4.75
N TYR A 217 -8.89 -7.63 4.23
CA TYR A 217 -9.47 -6.44 3.61
C TYR A 217 -10.44 -6.79 2.46
N LEU A 218 -10.09 -7.74 1.58
CA LEU A 218 -11.01 -8.26 0.56
C LEU A 218 -12.29 -8.85 1.18
N ILE A 219 -12.14 -9.72 2.18
CA ILE A 219 -13.27 -10.39 2.85
C ILE A 219 -14.18 -9.35 3.54
N TRP A 220 -13.60 -8.30 4.11
CA TRP A 220 -14.33 -7.19 4.69
C TRP A 220 -15.05 -6.32 3.65
N SER A 221 -14.65 -6.43 2.39
CA SER A 221 -15.16 -5.63 1.27
C SER A 221 -16.29 -6.29 0.49
N ILE A 222 -16.48 -7.62 0.61
CA ILE A 222 -17.59 -8.35 -0.03
C ILE A 222 -18.89 -8.22 0.78
N PRO A 223 -20.08 -8.26 0.15
CA PRO A 223 -21.38 -8.24 0.85
C PRO A 223 -21.49 -9.36 1.90
N PRO A 224 -22.15 -9.14 3.05
CA PRO A 224 -22.32 -10.17 4.07
C PRO A 224 -22.96 -11.46 3.55
N ASP A 225 -23.89 -11.36 2.60
CA ASP A 225 -24.65 -12.50 2.08
C ASP A 225 -23.76 -13.46 1.26
N GLU A 226 -22.77 -12.91 0.54
CA GLU A 226 -21.75 -13.69 -0.20
C GLU A 226 -20.75 -14.39 0.73
N ARG A 227 -20.64 -13.95 1.99
CA ARG A 227 -19.81 -14.60 3.00
C ARG A 227 -20.45 -15.87 3.58
N VAL A 228 -21.77 -16.02 3.45
CA VAL A 228 -22.58 -17.02 4.18
C VAL A 228 -23.29 -18.01 3.24
N GLY A 229 -23.49 -17.68 1.95
CA GLY A 229 -24.17 -18.55 0.98
C GLY A 229 -23.24 -19.37 0.06
N GLY A 230 -23.51 -20.68 -0.09
CA GLY A 230 -22.93 -21.54 -1.13
C GLY A 230 -21.62 -22.26 -0.76
N THR A 231 -21.06 -23.06 -1.70
CA THR A 231 -19.75 -23.74 -1.53
C THR A 231 -18.61 -22.75 -1.35
N GLU A 232 -18.74 -21.55 -1.90
CA GLU A 232 -17.76 -20.46 -1.75
C GLU A 232 -17.76 -19.85 -0.34
N ALA A 233 -18.88 -19.83 0.39
CA ALA A 233 -18.93 -19.35 1.78
C ALA A 233 -18.01 -20.16 2.71
N GLY A 234 -17.90 -21.47 2.49
CA GLY A 234 -16.92 -22.31 3.19
C GLY A 234 -15.47 -21.92 2.87
N THR A 235 -15.21 -21.55 1.62
CA THR A 235 -13.91 -21.03 1.16
C THR A 235 -13.59 -19.67 1.81
N TRP A 236 -14.56 -18.77 1.90
CA TRP A 236 -14.40 -17.45 2.51
C TRP A 236 -14.17 -17.52 4.02
N ALA A 237 -14.92 -18.36 4.74
CA ALA A 237 -14.72 -18.59 6.16
C ALA A 237 -13.32 -19.18 6.43
N ALA A 238 -12.91 -20.20 5.67
CA ALA A 238 -11.57 -20.78 5.79
C ALA A 238 -10.47 -19.77 5.48
N ALA A 239 -10.63 -18.95 4.43
CA ALA A 239 -9.70 -17.89 4.08
C ALA A 239 -9.60 -16.83 5.17
N ARG A 240 -10.74 -16.42 5.77
CA ARG A 240 -10.79 -15.46 6.88
C ARG A 240 -10.04 -15.98 8.11
N SER A 241 -10.33 -17.21 8.53
CA SER A 241 -9.67 -17.84 9.67
C SER A 241 -8.17 -18.01 9.45
N TRP A 242 -7.76 -18.46 8.26
CA TRP A 242 -6.35 -18.57 7.90
C TRP A 242 -5.65 -17.20 7.92
N ALA A 243 -6.26 -16.18 7.30
CA ALA A 243 -5.67 -14.86 7.19
C ALA A 243 -5.52 -14.23 8.58
N TYR A 244 -6.55 -14.28 9.43
CA TYR A 244 -6.43 -13.73 10.78
C TYR A 244 -5.37 -14.44 11.62
N ALA A 245 -5.35 -15.77 11.63
CA ALA A 245 -4.35 -16.53 12.37
C ALA A 245 -2.92 -16.24 11.89
N THR A 246 -2.71 -16.18 10.58
CA THR A 246 -1.41 -15.88 9.98
C THR A 246 -0.97 -14.45 10.28
N LEU A 247 -1.90 -13.49 10.19
CA LEU A 247 -1.66 -12.08 10.48
C LEU A 247 -1.24 -11.87 11.93
N THR A 248 -1.98 -12.45 12.89
CA THR A 248 -1.67 -12.33 14.31
C THR A 248 -0.30 -12.94 14.64
N THR A 249 0.02 -14.11 14.10
CA THR A 249 1.34 -14.74 14.26
C THR A 249 2.46 -13.86 13.71
N ALA A 250 2.29 -13.33 12.49
CA ALA A 250 3.29 -12.46 11.87
C ALA A 250 3.50 -11.16 12.66
N ILE A 251 2.42 -10.52 13.14
CA ILE A 251 2.51 -9.32 13.99
C ILE A 251 3.28 -9.64 15.28
N HIS A 252 2.95 -10.73 15.96
CA HIS A 252 3.65 -11.13 17.19
C HIS A 252 5.15 -11.38 16.95
N ASP A 253 5.52 -12.12 15.90
CA ASP A 253 6.91 -12.38 15.55
C ASP A 253 7.68 -11.07 15.29
N LEU A 254 7.09 -10.15 14.51
CA LEU A 254 7.70 -8.84 14.23
C LEU A 254 7.90 -7.99 15.50
N PHE A 255 6.95 -8.02 16.43
CA PHE A 255 7.07 -7.33 17.72
C PHE A 255 8.00 -8.03 18.72
N GLU A 256 8.15 -9.35 18.66
CA GLU A 256 9.19 -10.05 19.42
C GLU A 256 10.58 -9.64 18.92
N ARG A 257 10.76 -9.61 17.60
CA ARG A 257 12.02 -9.16 16.95
C ARG A 257 12.37 -7.72 17.28
N ARG A 258 11.38 -6.84 17.51
CA ARG A 258 11.63 -5.48 18.02
C ARG A 258 12.50 -5.49 19.28
N GLN A 259 12.29 -6.43 20.19
CA GLN A 259 13.09 -6.56 21.42
C GLN A 259 14.56 -6.88 21.12
N LYS A 260 14.81 -7.50 19.96
CA LYS A 260 16.14 -7.83 19.44
C LYS A 260 16.67 -6.75 18.47
N LYS A 261 16.07 -5.54 18.45
CA LYS A 261 16.38 -4.41 17.54
C LYS A 261 15.91 -4.58 16.07
N GLY A 262 15.01 -5.52 15.80
CA GLY A 262 14.39 -5.66 14.47
C GLY A 262 13.57 -4.41 14.13
N SER A 263 13.47 -4.08 12.84
CA SER A 263 12.84 -2.82 12.40
C SER A 263 11.54 -3.00 11.61
N HIS A 264 11.24 -4.20 11.12
CA HIS A 264 10.09 -4.43 10.25
C HIS A 264 8.72 -4.16 10.92
N TYR A 265 8.64 -4.23 12.24
CA TYR A 265 7.42 -3.86 12.99
C TYR A 265 6.95 -2.42 12.72
N LYS A 266 7.84 -1.54 12.24
CA LYS A 266 7.50 -0.15 11.92
C LYS A 266 6.64 0.00 10.67
N PHE A 267 6.60 -1.02 9.82
CA PHE A 267 5.96 -0.96 8.50
C PHE A 267 4.55 -1.56 8.48
N ILE A 268 4.13 -2.22 9.56
CA ILE A 268 2.90 -3.02 9.60
C ILE A 268 1.70 -2.29 10.20
N LEU A 269 1.70 -0.96 10.23
CA LEU A 269 0.61 -0.18 10.84
C LEU A 269 -0.75 -0.52 10.21
N TRP A 270 -0.81 -0.60 8.88
CA TRP A 270 -2.02 -0.97 8.16
C TRP A 270 -2.42 -2.44 8.44
N SER A 271 -1.46 -3.36 8.49
CA SER A 271 -1.72 -4.76 8.83
C SER A 271 -2.27 -4.89 10.26
N MET A 272 -1.76 -4.11 11.21
CA MET A 272 -2.29 -4.03 12.58
C MET A 272 -3.72 -3.49 12.62
N LEU A 273 -4.05 -2.48 11.80
CA LEU A 273 -5.42 -1.98 11.68
C LEU A 273 -6.37 -3.10 11.24
N MET A 274 -6.01 -3.86 10.20
CA MET A 274 -6.84 -4.97 9.71
C MET A 274 -7.01 -6.06 10.76
N ALA A 275 -5.96 -6.41 11.50
CA ALA A 275 -6.05 -7.34 12.62
C ALA A 275 -6.99 -6.82 13.73
N GLY A 276 -6.90 -5.53 14.06
CA GLY A 276 -7.76 -4.90 15.07
C GLY A 276 -9.24 -4.90 14.68
N LEU A 277 -9.55 -4.57 13.42
CA LEU A 277 -10.92 -4.63 12.89
C LEU A 277 -11.51 -6.04 12.98
N GLU A 278 -10.72 -7.05 12.62
CA GLU A 278 -11.13 -8.45 12.72
C GLU A 278 -11.34 -8.90 14.18
N ALA A 279 -10.45 -8.51 15.09
CA ALA A 279 -10.54 -8.83 16.51
C ALA A 279 -11.81 -8.28 17.17
N ILE A 280 -12.22 -7.06 16.80
CA ILE A 280 -13.47 -6.45 17.29
C ILE A 280 -14.66 -7.31 16.91
N VAL A 281 -14.76 -7.73 15.64
CA VAL A 281 -15.91 -8.53 15.20
C VAL A 281 -15.95 -9.91 15.85
N LEU A 282 -14.79 -10.55 16.03
CA LEU A 282 -14.74 -11.83 16.74
C LEU A 282 -15.16 -11.69 18.22
N SER A 283 -14.85 -10.56 18.85
CA SER A 283 -15.25 -10.26 20.23
C SER A 283 -16.76 -10.05 20.33
N ASP A 284 -17.35 -9.26 19.42
CA ASP A 284 -18.81 -9.05 19.35
C ASP A 284 -19.57 -10.38 19.17
N HIS A 285 -19.02 -11.33 18.39
CA HIS A 285 -19.62 -12.65 18.22
C HIS A 285 -19.53 -13.52 19.48
N ALA A 286 -18.45 -13.41 20.24
CA ALA A 286 -18.30 -14.11 21.52
C ALA A 286 -19.27 -13.56 22.58
N GLU A 287 -19.47 -12.24 22.63
CA GLU A 287 -20.45 -11.60 23.52
C GLU A 287 -21.90 -11.97 23.15
N LEU A 288 -22.27 -11.95 21.87
CA LEU A 288 -23.60 -12.36 21.43
C LEU A 288 -23.91 -13.85 21.70
N GLY A 289 -22.91 -14.73 21.60
CA GLY A 289 -23.06 -16.17 21.88
C GLY A 289 -23.20 -16.53 23.36
N THR A 290 -22.85 -15.61 24.27
CA THR A 290 -22.96 -15.80 25.73
C THR A 290 -24.30 -15.33 26.32
N HIS A 291 -25.09 -14.58 25.54
CA HIS A 291 -26.41 -14.08 25.95
C HIS A 291 -27.60 -14.91 25.45
N THR A 292 -27.35 -16.02 24.75
CA THR A 292 -28.38 -16.96 24.26
C THR A 292 -28.42 -18.30 25.01
N GLY A 293 -27.87 -18.36 26.23
CA GLY A 293 -27.89 -19.54 27.12
C GLY A 293 -28.93 -19.44 28.21
#